data_AF-A0A6N8FK99-F1
#
_entry.id   AF-A0A6N8FK99-F1
#
_cell.length_a   1.000
_cell.length_b   1.000
_cell.length_c   1.000
_cell.angle_alpha   90.00
_cell.angle_beta   90.00
_cell.angle_gamma   90.00
#
_symmetry.space_group_name_H-M   'P 1'
#
loop_
_entity.id
_entity.type
_entity.pdbx_description
1 polymer ?
#
loop_
_entity_poly.entity_id
_entity_poly.type
_entity_poly.pdbx_seq_one_letter_code
_entity_poly.pdbx_strand_id
1 'polypeptide(L)'
;MKSNNRRNLKLSFSNIVMFFGLVGFIVVFFLPKFLSNTYIEQIGPLITATSFLIVFAGVLMQKEELSLQRKEFEETREVFKEQKITMELQRAETTFFNINAHRIQVINGMTFSKYEGMEAIKAFNSLIEKDTKNYIDDEINPYLIQYVNCIYSLINVVQLSTISRTQKDKLYLTLVLQMTLDEKKLINNYIKLDKNKESSKYKMIKEKVQEYF
;
A
#
# COMPACT_ATOMS: atom_id res chain seq x y z
N MET A 1 25.52 -18.43 -16.54
CA MET A 1 25.68 -19.54 -17.53
C MET A 1 24.39 -20.27 -17.94
N LYS A 2 23.20 -20.00 -17.38
CA LYS A 2 21.93 -20.70 -17.73
C LYS A 2 21.12 -20.09 -18.90
N SER A 3 21.46 -18.91 -19.41
CA SER A 3 20.66 -18.23 -20.45
C SER A 3 20.99 -18.65 -21.89
N ASN A 4 22.23 -19.08 -22.19
CA ASN A 4 22.62 -19.48 -23.55
C ASN A 4 21.98 -20.80 -24.00
N ASN A 5 21.72 -21.73 -23.06
CA ASN A 5 21.15 -23.04 -23.40
C ASN A 5 19.66 -22.96 -23.78
N ARG A 6 18.90 -21.98 -23.25
CA ARG A 6 17.47 -21.81 -23.55
C ARG A 6 17.20 -21.16 -24.91
N ARG A 7 18.11 -20.28 -25.40
CA ARG A 7 17.99 -19.68 -26.73
C ARG A 7 18.23 -20.70 -27.84
N ASN A 8 19.20 -21.60 -27.66
CA ASN A 8 19.47 -22.67 -28.62
C ASN A 8 18.33 -23.71 -28.69
N LEU A 9 17.63 -23.96 -27.58
CA LEU A 9 16.46 -24.84 -27.59
C LEU A 9 15.25 -24.22 -28.32
N LYS A 10 14.97 -22.92 -28.09
CA LYS A 10 13.89 -22.19 -28.79
C LYS A 10 14.15 -22.07 -30.31
N LEU A 11 15.41 -21.82 -30.71
CA LEU A 11 15.81 -21.77 -32.13
C LEU A 11 15.74 -23.15 -32.80
N SER A 12 16.18 -24.22 -32.10
CA SER A 12 16.08 -25.59 -32.62
C SER A 12 14.61 -26.02 -32.80
N PHE A 13 13.73 -25.69 -31.85
CA PHE A 13 12.33 -26.10 -31.89
C PHE A 13 11.47 -25.32 -32.90
N SER A 14 11.70 -24.01 -33.06
CA SER A 14 11.04 -23.22 -34.12
C SER A 14 11.39 -23.76 -35.51
N ASN A 15 12.62 -24.24 -35.70
CA ASN A 15 13.06 -24.83 -36.96
C ASN A 15 12.40 -26.19 -37.20
N ILE A 16 12.18 -26.98 -36.15
CA ILE A 16 11.45 -28.25 -36.21
C ILE A 16 9.98 -28.02 -36.61
N VAL A 17 9.29 -27.07 -35.96
CA VAL A 17 7.88 -26.76 -36.28
C VAL A 17 7.73 -26.19 -37.70
N MET A 18 8.62 -25.28 -38.12
CA MET A 18 8.64 -24.81 -39.51
C MET A 18 8.89 -25.95 -40.49
N PHE A 19 9.85 -26.82 -40.23
CA PHE A 19 10.18 -27.93 -41.10
C PHE A 19 9.00 -28.90 -41.26
N PHE A 20 8.38 -29.33 -40.15
CA PHE A 20 7.22 -30.22 -40.21
C PHE A 20 5.97 -29.54 -40.78
N GLY A 21 5.78 -28.24 -40.53
CA GLY A 21 4.70 -27.46 -41.14
C GLY A 21 4.86 -27.34 -42.65
N LEU A 22 6.08 -27.11 -43.14
CA LEU A 22 6.39 -26.97 -44.57
C LEU A 22 6.32 -28.33 -45.29
N VAL A 23 6.83 -29.40 -44.67
CA VAL A 23 6.68 -30.77 -45.18
C VAL A 23 5.22 -31.19 -45.22
N GLY A 24 4.45 -30.93 -44.15
CA GLY A 24 3.02 -31.21 -44.10
C GLY A 24 2.24 -30.45 -45.18
N PHE A 25 2.56 -29.17 -45.40
CA PHE A 25 1.95 -28.35 -46.45
C PHE A 25 2.24 -28.91 -47.86
N ILE A 26 3.49 -29.29 -48.14
CA ILE A 26 3.87 -29.90 -49.42
C ILE A 26 3.15 -31.23 -49.63
N VAL A 27 3.08 -32.08 -48.60
CA VAL A 27 2.42 -33.40 -48.67
C VAL A 27 0.91 -33.29 -48.86
N VAL A 28 0.26 -32.28 -48.28
CA VAL A 28 -1.20 -32.10 -48.41
C VAL A 28 -1.58 -31.39 -49.71
N PHE A 29 -0.83 -30.37 -50.15
CA PHE A 29 -1.23 -29.54 -51.30
C PHE A 29 -0.61 -29.95 -52.64
N PHE A 30 0.59 -30.53 -52.64
CA PHE A 30 1.31 -30.85 -53.88
C PHE A 30 1.28 -32.34 -54.22
N LEU A 31 1.34 -33.24 -53.24
CA LEU A 31 1.34 -34.69 -53.49
C LEU A 31 0.05 -35.24 -54.16
N PRO A 32 -1.18 -34.78 -53.83
CA PRO A 32 -2.40 -35.30 -54.46
C PRO A 32 -2.52 -34.99 -55.95
N LYS A 33 -1.79 -33.96 -56.44
CA LYS A 33 -1.78 -33.60 -57.87
C LYS A 33 -0.94 -34.54 -58.74
N PHE A 34 -0.07 -35.35 -58.13
CA PHE A 34 0.90 -36.21 -58.84
C PHE A 34 0.67 -37.72 -58.63
N LEU A 35 -0.32 -38.12 -57.81
CA LEU A 35 -0.55 -39.50 -57.40
C LEU A 35 -1.96 -39.97 -57.80
N SER A 36 -2.09 -41.21 -58.29
CA SER A 36 -3.41 -41.80 -58.57
C SER A 36 -4.23 -42.01 -57.29
N ASN A 37 -5.55 -42.08 -57.41
CA ASN A 37 -6.48 -42.23 -56.27
C ASN A 37 -6.10 -43.37 -55.30
N THR A 38 -5.50 -44.45 -55.80
CA THR A 38 -4.99 -45.60 -55.03
C THR A 38 -3.81 -45.29 -54.09
N TYR A 39 -2.99 -44.27 -54.38
CA TYR A 39 -1.88 -43.87 -53.51
C TYR A 39 -2.30 -42.84 -52.47
N ILE A 40 -3.30 -42.01 -52.78
CA ILE A 40 -3.87 -41.04 -51.83
C ILE A 40 -4.45 -41.78 -50.61
N GLU A 41 -5.10 -42.93 -50.84
CA GLU A 41 -5.60 -43.81 -49.77
C GLU A 41 -4.48 -44.38 -48.88
N GLN A 42 -3.27 -44.58 -49.42
CA GLN A 42 -2.13 -45.12 -48.68
C GLN A 42 -1.38 -44.06 -47.85
N ILE A 43 -1.53 -42.77 -48.17
CA ILE A 43 -0.83 -41.67 -47.47
C ILE A 43 -1.70 -41.08 -46.33
N GLY A 44 -3.01 -41.33 -46.34
CA GLY A 44 -3.93 -40.92 -45.28
C GLY A 44 -3.45 -41.25 -43.85
N PRO A 45 -2.92 -42.45 -43.58
CA PRO A 45 -2.32 -42.80 -42.28
C PRO A 45 -1.13 -41.91 -41.89
N LEU A 46 -0.28 -41.51 -42.84
CA LEU A 46 0.88 -40.66 -42.60
C LEU A 46 0.47 -39.22 -42.28
N ILE A 47 -0.51 -38.68 -43.00
CA ILE A 47 -1.09 -37.35 -42.74
C ILE A 47 -1.74 -37.32 -41.36
N THR A 48 -2.47 -38.38 -41.02
CA THR A 48 -3.10 -38.55 -39.71
C THR A 48 -2.05 -38.59 -38.60
N ALA A 49 -1.01 -39.41 -38.74
CA ALA A 49 0.08 -39.52 -37.78
C ALA A 49 0.84 -38.18 -37.60
N THR A 50 1.10 -37.46 -38.69
CA THR A 50 1.75 -36.14 -38.65
C THR A 50 0.87 -35.12 -37.92
N SER A 51 -0.44 -35.12 -38.18
CA SER A 51 -1.39 -34.23 -37.50
C SER A 51 -1.44 -34.50 -35.99
N PHE A 52 -1.41 -35.78 -35.59
CA PHE A 52 -1.30 -36.17 -34.18
C PHE A 52 0.00 -35.69 -33.53
N LEU A 53 1.14 -35.79 -34.22
CA LEU A 53 2.42 -35.30 -33.70
C LEU A 53 2.43 -33.78 -33.50
N ILE A 54 1.84 -33.02 -34.43
CA ILE A 54 1.71 -31.56 -34.31
C ILE A 54 0.83 -31.19 -33.11
N VAL A 55 -0.34 -31.83 -32.96
CA VAL A 55 -1.22 -31.59 -31.82
C VAL A 55 -0.54 -31.97 -30.51
N PHE A 56 0.16 -33.11 -30.46
CA PHE A 56 0.89 -33.55 -29.28
C PHE A 56 2.00 -32.58 -28.88
N ALA A 57 2.79 -32.10 -29.86
CA ALA A 57 3.79 -31.06 -29.64
C ALA A 57 3.16 -29.75 -29.14
N GLY A 58 2.01 -29.36 -29.70
CA GLY A 58 1.23 -28.21 -29.22
C GLY A 58 0.78 -28.35 -27.77
N VAL A 59 0.32 -29.54 -27.36
CA VAL A 59 -0.06 -29.83 -25.97
C VAL A 59 1.14 -29.73 -25.02
N LEU A 60 2.31 -30.24 -25.43
CA LEU A 60 3.54 -30.11 -24.64
C LEU A 60 3.94 -28.63 -24.46
N MET A 61 3.87 -27.84 -25.53
CA MET A 61 4.15 -26.41 -25.49
C MET A 61 3.18 -25.66 -24.58
N GLN A 62 1.87 -25.94 -24.70
CA GLN A 62 0.86 -25.33 -23.83
C GLN A 62 1.07 -25.67 -22.36
N LYS A 63 1.52 -26.90 -22.04
CA LYS A 63 1.87 -27.27 -20.66
C LYS A 63 3.05 -26.49 -20.13
N GLU A 64 4.10 -26.32 -20.93
CA GLU A 64 5.27 -25.52 -20.53
C GLU A 64 4.89 -24.05 -20.32
N GLU A 65 4.14 -23.47 -21.25
CA GLU A 65 3.66 -22.09 -21.17
C GLU A 65 2.79 -21.85 -19.92
N LEU A 66 1.84 -22.75 -19.63
CA LEU A 66 1.03 -22.69 -18.41
C LEU A 66 1.88 -22.79 -17.14
N SER A 67 2.96 -23.57 -17.16
CA SER A 67 3.87 -23.67 -16.02
C SER A 67 4.67 -22.38 -15.79
N LEU A 68 5.10 -21.72 -16.87
CA LEU A 68 5.80 -20.44 -16.83
C LEU A 68 4.87 -19.33 -16.34
N GLN A 69 3.64 -19.26 -16.86
CA GLN A 69 2.65 -18.28 -16.43
C GLN A 69 2.30 -18.42 -14.95
N ARG A 70 2.14 -19.65 -14.44
CA ARG A 70 1.92 -19.88 -13.00
C ARG A 70 3.06 -19.31 -12.17
N LYS A 71 4.30 -19.55 -12.59
CA LYS A 71 5.48 -19.01 -11.92
C LYS A 71 5.53 -17.49 -11.95
N GLU A 72 5.24 -16.87 -13.10
CA GLU A 72 5.17 -15.41 -13.22
C GLU A 72 4.06 -14.81 -12.35
N PHE A 73 2.90 -15.48 -12.25
CA PHE A 73 1.82 -15.06 -11.35
C PHE A 73 2.22 -15.16 -9.88
N GLU A 74 2.94 -16.20 -9.48
CA GLU A 74 3.48 -16.33 -8.13
C GLU A 74 4.45 -15.18 -7.80
N GLU A 75 5.42 -14.92 -8.69
CA GLU A 75 6.37 -13.80 -8.53
C GLU A 75 5.64 -12.44 -8.47
N THR A 76 4.66 -12.23 -9.35
CA THR A 76 3.83 -11.02 -9.38
C THR A 76 3.03 -10.85 -8.09
N ARG A 77 2.51 -11.94 -7.52
CA ARG A 77 1.76 -11.91 -6.27
C ARG A 77 2.64 -11.47 -5.10
N GLU A 78 3.89 -11.91 -5.04
CA GLU A 78 4.82 -11.46 -3.99
C GLU A 78 5.13 -9.97 -4.10
N VAL A 79 5.38 -9.47 -5.32
CA VAL A 79 5.57 -8.03 -5.55
C VAL A 79 4.32 -7.23 -5.13
N PHE A 80 3.12 -7.71 -5.44
CA PHE A 80 1.89 -7.04 -5.01
C PHE A 80 1.72 -7.01 -3.49
N LYS A 81 2.18 -8.03 -2.76
CA LYS A 81 2.15 -8.01 -1.29
C LYS A 81 3.06 -6.92 -0.75
N GLU A 82 4.27 -6.80 -1.27
CA GLU A 82 5.23 -5.76 -0.85
C GLU A 82 4.71 -4.34 -1.18
N GLN A 83 4.17 -4.16 -2.39
CA GLN A 83 3.54 -2.90 -2.79
C GLN A 83 2.35 -2.55 -1.90
N LYS A 84 1.52 -3.54 -1.55
CA LYS A 84 0.39 -3.32 -0.63
C LYS A 84 0.86 -2.77 0.72
N ILE A 85 1.89 -3.37 1.31
CA ILE A 85 2.47 -2.91 2.59
C ILE A 85 2.99 -1.48 2.45
N THR A 86 3.68 -1.18 1.34
CA THR A 86 4.20 0.16 1.06
C THR A 86 3.09 1.21 0.91
N MET A 87 2.01 0.88 0.19
CA MET A 87 0.86 1.77 0.03
C MET A 87 0.12 2.00 1.35
N GLU A 88 -0.01 0.97 2.18
CA GLU A 88 -0.62 1.10 3.52
C GLU A 88 0.20 2.04 4.40
N LEU A 89 1.53 1.93 4.37
CA LEU A 89 2.43 2.87 5.04
C LEU A 89 2.24 4.30 4.53
N GLN A 90 2.35 4.51 3.22
CA GLN A 90 2.23 5.84 2.61
C GLN A 90 0.88 6.49 2.91
N ARG A 91 -0.21 5.71 2.90
CA ARG A 91 -1.55 6.20 3.26
C ARG A 91 -1.60 6.68 4.71
N ALA A 92 -1.05 5.88 5.63
CA ALA A 92 -1.00 6.23 7.04
C ALA A 92 -0.15 7.50 7.26
N GLU A 93 1.05 7.55 6.67
CA GLU A 93 1.96 8.70 6.76
C GLU A 93 1.33 9.96 6.16
N THR A 94 0.76 9.87 4.96
CA THR A 94 0.12 11.02 4.30
C THR A 94 -1.04 11.56 5.13
N THR A 95 -1.91 10.66 5.63
CA THR A 95 -3.04 11.07 6.46
C THR A 95 -2.56 11.70 7.77
N PHE A 96 -1.54 11.10 8.40
CA PHE A 96 -0.92 11.63 9.61
C PHE A 96 -0.34 13.03 9.37
N PHE A 97 0.48 13.23 8.34
CA PHE A 97 1.10 14.53 8.07
C PHE A 97 0.08 15.59 7.67
N ASN A 98 -0.98 15.23 6.96
CA ASN A 98 -2.07 16.16 6.64
C ASN A 98 -2.80 16.65 7.90
N ILE A 99 -3.14 15.74 8.83
CA ILE A 99 -3.78 16.12 10.10
C ILE A 99 -2.80 16.93 10.96
N ASN A 100 -1.52 16.58 10.94
CA ASN A 100 -0.50 17.31 11.70
C ASN A 100 -0.24 18.72 11.15
N ALA A 101 -0.29 18.90 9.83
CA ALA A 101 -0.26 20.23 9.22
C ALA A 101 -1.50 21.04 9.64
N HIS A 102 -2.68 20.42 9.64
CA HIS A 102 -3.90 21.08 10.11
C HIS A 102 -3.82 21.45 11.60
N ARG A 103 -3.24 20.60 12.44
CA ARG A 103 -2.95 20.89 13.85
C ARG A 103 -2.13 22.18 14.02
N ILE A 104 -1.09 22.36 13.20
CA ILE A 104 -0.26 23.58 13.21
C ILE A 104 -1.08 24.80 12.77
N GLN A 105 -1.95 24.66 11.76
CA GLN A 105 -2.85 25.74 11.36
C GLN A 105 -3.83 26.12 12.47
N VAL A 106 -4.38 25.14 13.18
CA VAL A 106 -5.25 25.37 14.34
C VAL A 106 -4.51 26.15 15.42
N ILE A 107 -3.27 25.79 15.74
CA ILE A 107 -2.42 26.55 16.67
C ILE A 107 -2.27 27.99 16.19
N ASN A 108 -1.88 28.20 14.94
CA ASN A 108 -1.65 29.54 14.40
C ASN A 108 -2.92 30.40 14.37
N GLY A 109 -4.10 29.78 14.25
CA GLY A 109 -5.40 30.45 14.33
C GLY A 109 -5.91 30.69 15.75
N MET A 110 -5.22 30.20 16.79
CA MET A 110 -5.63 30.46 18.17
C MET A 110 -5.43 31.93 18.51
N THR A 111 -6.48 32.54 19.07
CA THR A 111 -6.43 33.89 19.60
C THR A 111 -6.83 33.86 21.06
N PHE A 112 -6.10 34.60 21.90
CA PHE A 112 -6.46 34.79 23.30
C PHE A 112 -6.14 36.19 23.75
N SER A 113 -7.18 36.96 24.10
CA SER A 113 -7.05 38.38 24.41
C SER A 113 -6.35 39.12 23.24
N LYS A 114 -5.13 39.62 23.45
CA LYS A 114 -4.32 40.33 22.43
C LYS A 114 -3.25 39.46 21.77
N TYR A 115 -3.16 38.18 22.12
CA TYR A 115 -2.12 37.27 21.63
C TYR A 115 -2.69 36.33 20.58
N GLU A 116 -1.82 35.93 19.65
CA GLU A 116 -2.16 35.02 18.56
C GLU A 116 -1.17 33.84 18.52
N GLY A 117 -1.60 32.73 17.93
CA GLY A 117 -0.77 31.58 17.69
C GLY A 117 -0.19 30.95 18.97
N MET A 118 1.11 30.70 18.95
CA MET A 118 1.85 30.13 20.08
C MET A 118 1.86 31.05 21.31
N GLU A 119 1.80 32.38 21.12
CA GLU A 119 1.75 33.31 22.24
C GLU A 119 0.40 33.25 22.96
N ALA A 120 -0.68 33.01 22.23
CA ALA A 120 -2.00 32.76 22.82
C ALA A 120 -1.97 31.52 23.74
N ILE A 121 -1.34 30.43 23.29
CA ILE A 121 -1.17 29.21 24.10
C ILE A 121 -0.36 29.50 25.38
N LYS A 122 0.76 30.23 25.27
CA LYS A 122 1.59 30.60 26.43
C LYS A 122 0.84 31.47 27.43
N ALA A 123 0.11 32.47 26.94
CA ALA A 123 -0.70 33.37 27.76
C ALA A 123 -1.81 32.60 28.48
N PHE A 124 -2.48 31.70 27.76
CA PHE A 124 -3.52 30.83 28.33
C PHE A 124 -2.97 29.88 29.40
N ASN A 125 -1.86 29.18 29.12
CA ASN A 125 -1.22 28.29 30.10
C ASN A 125 -0.81 29.06 31.37
N SER A 126 -0.24 30.26 31.21
CA SER A 126 0.15 31.11 32.33
C SER A 126 -1.04 31.56 33.18
N LEU A 127 -2.21 31.73 32.55
CA LEU A 127 -3.44 32.08 33.25
C LEU A 127 -4.01 30.90 34.03
N ILE A 128 -4.07 29.70 33.42
CA ILE A 128 -4.50 28.48 34.12
C ILE A 128 -3.61 28.17 35.32
N GLU A 129 -2.29 28.37 35.20
CA GLU A 129 -1.36 28.16 36.32
C GLU A 129 -1.65 29.11 37.50
N LYS A 130 -2.24 30.29 37.26
CA LYS A 130 -2.57 31.29 38.28
C LYS A 130 -3.97 31.12 38.88
N ASP A 131 -4.96 30.73 38.08
CA ASP A 131 -6.33 30.49 38.54
C ASP A 131 -6.94 29.25 37.87
N THR A 132 -6.87 28.13 38.58
CA THR A 132 -7.28 26.80 38.07
C THR A 132 -8.79 26.57 38.11
N LYS A 133 -9.58 27.43 38.78
CA LYS A 133 -10.96 27.08 39.17
C LYS A 133 -12.06 27.64 38.28
N ASN A 134 -11.80 28.62 37.41
CA ASN A 134 -12.90 29.38 36.80
C ASN A 134 -12.72 29.82 35.34
N TYR A 135 -11.85 29.19 34.55
CA TYR A 135 -11.62 29.66 33.18
C TYR A 135 -11.72 28.54 32.13
N ILE A 136 -12.90 28.44 31.54
CA ILE A 136 -13.07 28.04 30.15
C ILE A 136 -13.67 29.28 29.49
N ASP A 137 -12.80 30.14 28.96
CA ASP A 137 -13.25 31.27 28.16
C ASP A 137 -13.91 30.74 26.88
N ASP A 138 -15.09 31.26 26.54
CA ASP A 138 -15.84 30.83 25.34
C ASP A 138 -15.06 31.10 24.05
N GLU A 139 -14.09 32.04 24.06
CA GLU A 139 -13.25 32.37 22.91
C GLU A 139 -12.21 31.30 22.57
N ILE A 140 -11.50 30.72 23.54
CA ILE A 140 -10.47 29.69 23.27
C ILE A 140 -11.08 28.31 23.08
N ASN A 141 -12.22 28.05 23.73
CA ASN A 141 -12.80 26.71 23.83
C ASN A 141 -12.95 26.00 22.47
N PRO A 142 -13.42 26.66 21.38
CA PRO A 142 -13.55 26.01 20.07
C PRO A 142 -12.20 25.57 19.49
N TYR A 143 -11.17 26.41 19.56
CA TYR A 143 -9.85 26.09 19.01
C TYR A 143 -9.13 25.04 19.84
N LEU A 144 -9.27 25.09 21.17
CA LEU A 144 -8.70 24.07 22.06
C LEU A 144 -9.34 22.70 21.80
N ILE A 145 -10.66 22.65 21.64
CA ILE A 145 -11.37 21.43 21.24
C ILE A 145 -10.86 20.94 19.88
N GLN A 146 -10.77 21.82 18.87
CA GLN A 146 -10.25 21.44 17.55
C GLN A 146 -8.81 20.91 17.61
N TYR A 147 -7.95 21.54 18.40
CA TYR A 147 -6.57 21.12 18.57
C TYR A 147 -6.49 19.72 19.20
N VAL A 148 -7.24 19.48 20.27
CA VAL A 148 -7.28 18.17 20.93
C VAL A 148 -7.92 17.11 20.02
N ASN A 149 -8.90 17.51 19.21
CA ASN A 149 -9.47 16.64 18.18
C ASN A 149 -8.41 16.25 17.14
N CYS A 150 -7.54 17.16 16.73
CA CYS A 150 -6.43 16.85 15.82
C CYS A 150 -5.47 15.85 16.45
N ILE A 151 -5.07 16.06 17.72
CA ILE A 151 -4.21 15.12 18.45
C ILE A 151 -4.85 13.73 18.52
N TYR A 152 -6.12 13.65 18.89
CA TYR A 152 -6.85 12.39 18.93
C TYR A 152 -6.88 11.68 17.57
N SER A 153 -7.18 12.43 16.50
CA SER A 153 -7.24 11.89 15.14
C SER A 153 -5.87 11.38 14.69
N LEU A 154 -4.78 12.09 15.01
CA LEU A 154 -3.41 11.62 14.76
C LEU A 154 -3.14 10.28 15.44
N ILE A 155 -3.47 10.18 16.73
CA ILE A 155 -3.28 8.95 17.49
C ILE A 155 -4.12 7.82 16.87
N ASN A 156 -5.38 8.08 16.54
CA ASN A 156 -6.27 7.08 15.94
C ASN A 156 -5.79 6.57 14.59
N VAL A 157 -5.35 7.46 13.71
CA VAL A 157 -4.81 7.08 12.39
C VAL A 157 -3.63 6.12 12.57
N VAL A 158 -2.73 6.41 13.50
CA VAL A 158 -1.58 5.54 13.78
C VAL A 158 -2.03 4.23 14.43
N GLN A 159 -2.92 4.26 15.42
CA GLN A 159 -3.41 3.05 16.11
C GLN A 159 -4.12 2.08 15.18
N LEU A 160 -5.06 2.58 14.38
CA LEU A 160 -5.93 1.77 13.51
C LEU A 160 -5.24 1.33 12.21
N SER A 161 -4.10 1.93 11.86
CA SER A 161 -3.33 1.52 10.69
C SER A 161 -2.79 0.09 10.83
N THR A 162 -2.66 -0.60 9.70
CA THR A 162 -2.10 -1.96 9.58
C THR A 162 -0.58 -2.00 9.57
N ILE A 163 0.07 -0.84 9.69
CA ILE A 163 1.53 -0.69 9.61
C ILE A 163 2.23 -1.36 10.81
N SER A 164 3.52 -1.65 10.66
CA SER A 164 4.30 -2.30 11.71
C SER A 164 4.41 -1.44 12.98
N ARG A 165 4.61 -2.09 14.13
CA ARG A 165 4.80 -1.40 15.42
C ARG A 165 5.93 -0.36 15.36
N THR A 166 7.06 -0.72 14.75
CA THR A 166 8.20 0.20 14.57
C THR A 166 7.84 1.45 13.77
N GLN A 167 6.98 1.34 12.76
CA GLN A 167 6.50 2.51 12.00
C GLN A 167 5.53 3.36 12.82
N LYS A 168 4.65 2.74 13.62
CA LYS A 168 3.78 3.46 14.55
C LYS A 168 4.60 4.28 15.55
N ASP A 169 5.62 3.67 16.14
CA ASP A 169 6.51 4.34 17.09
C ASP A 169 7.25 5.54 16.47
N LYS A 170 7.69 5.43 15.20
CA LYS A 170 8.28 6.56 14.46
C LYS A 170 7.32 7.72 14.28
N LEU A 171 6.05 7.44 13.97
CA LEU A 171 5.02 8.48 13.81
C LEU A 171 4.70 9.16 15.15
N TYR A 172 4.57 8.39 16.23
CA TYR A 172 4.39 8.97 17.57
C TYR A 172 5.58 9.82 17.98
N LEU A 173 6.81 9.33 17.79
CA LEU A 173 8.01 10.09 18.08
C LEU A 173 8.07 11.39 17.27
N THR A 174 7.69 11.33 16.00
CA THR A 174 7.62 12.52 15.13
C THR A 174 6.63 13.55 15.69
N LEU A 175 5.44 13.11 16.12
CA LEU A 175 4.46 14.00 16.74
C LEU A 175 5.03 14.68 17.99
N VAL A 176 5.65 13.90 18.89
CA VAL A 176 6.22 14.40 20.14
C VAL A 176 7.32 15.42 19.89
N LEU A 177 8.23 15.13 18.94
CA LEU A 177 9.33 16.03 18.59
C LEU A 177 8.85 17.35 17.98
N GLN A 178 7.69 17.34 17.32
CA GLN A 178 7.09 18.54 16.72
C GLN A 178 6.19 19.33 17.67
N MET A 179 6.03 18.88 18.92
CA MET A 179 5.23 19.56 19.92
C MET A 179 6.09 20.36 20.89
N THR A 180 5.75 21.63 21.07
CA THR A 180 6.40 22.50 22.06
C THR A 180 5.99 22.13 23.50
N LEU A 181 6.79 22.56 24.47
CA LEU A 181 6.48 22.37 25.89
C LEU A 181 5.12 23.02 26.26
N ASP A 182 4.79 24.15 25.65
CA ASP A 182 3.54 24.87 25.89
C ASP A 182 2.33 24.09 25.36
N GLU A 183 2.46 23.43 24.21
CA GLU A 183 1.43 22.53 23.70
C GLU A 183 1.22 21.31 24.61
N LYS A 184 2.31 20.75 25.15
CA LYS A 184 2.20 19.65 26.13
C LYS A 184 1.49 20.11 27.40
N LYS A 185 1.83 21.29 27.91
CA LYS A 185 1.14 21.92 29.05
C LYS A 185 -0.33 22.15 28.74
N LEU A 186 -0.66 22.63 27.53
CA LEU A 186 -2.02 22.88 27.09
C LEU A 186 -2.87 21.60 27.14
N ILE A 187 -2.35 20.49 26.60
CA ILE A 187 -3.03 19.19 26.65
C ILE A 187 -3.24 18.73 28.08
N ASN A 188 -2.20 18.83 28.93
CA ASN A 188 -2.31 18.44 30.33
C ASN A 188 -3.33 19.29 31.09
N ASN A 189 -3.38 20.59 30.80
CA ASN A 189 -4.36 21.51 31.37
C ASN A 189 -5.77 21.17 30.90
N TYR A 190 -5.95 20.90 29.60
CA TYR A 190 -7.22 20.44 29.04
C TYR A 190 -7.72 19.15 29.69
N ILE A 191 -6.84 18.14 29.84
CA ILE A 191 -7.16 16.87 30.51
C ILE A 191 -7.56 17.09 31.98
N LYS A 192 -6.92 18.04 32.68
CA LYS A 192 -7.24 18.37 34.08
C LYS A 192 -8.59 19.08 34.21
N LEU A 193 -8.87 20.02 33.31
CA LEU A 193 -10.12 20.80 33.28
C LEU A 193 -11.32 19.92 32.91
N ASP A 194 -11.13 18.96 32.02
CA ASP A 194 -12.20 18.09 31.53
C ASP A 194 -12.41 16.80 32.37
N LYS A 195 -11.85 16.74 33.58
CA LYS A 195 -12.07 15.62 34.53
C LYS A 195 -13.55 15.35 34.85
N ASN A 196 -14.44 16.28 34.53
CA ASN A 196 -15.89 16.13 34.70
C ASN A 196 -16.59 15.45 33.51
N LYS A 197 -15.89 15.10 32.41
CA LYS A 197 -16.46 14.38 31.25
C LYS A 197 -15.62 13.16 30.88
N GLU A 198 -16.00 11.99 31.38
CA GLU A 198 -15.39 10.69 31.04
C GLU A 198 -15.69 10.26 29.59
N SER A 199 -15.05 10.88 28.60
CA SER A 199 -15.14 10.41 27.21
C SER A 199 -13.96 9.48 26.87
N SER A 200 -14.25 8.37 26.18
CA SER A 200 -13.28 7.39 25.65
C SER A 200 -12.10 8.05 24.91
N LYS A 201 -12.39 9.18 24.25
CA LYS A 201 -11.43 10.04 23.56
C LYS A 201 -10.27 10.49 24.46
N TYR A 202 -10.59 10.93 25.67
CA TYR A 202 -9.65 11.54 26.61
C TYR A 202 -8.76 10.51 27.26
N LYS A 203 -9.31 9.33 27.55
CA LYS A 203 -8.53 8.20 28.07
C LYS A 203 -7.44 7.83 27.07
N MET A 204 -7.77 7.72 25.79
CA MET A 204 -6.82 7.40 24.73
C MET A 204 -5.74 8.46 24.55
N ILE A 205 -6.12 9.75 24.54
CA ILE A 205 -5.15 10.85 24.49
C ILE A 205 -4.27 10.80 25.73
N LYS A 206 -4.83 10.68 26.93
CA LYS A 206 -4.06 10.63 28.17
C LYS A 206 -3.08 9.46 28.20
N GLU A 207 -3.52 8.25 27.85
CA GLU A 207 -2.66 7.06 27.83
C GLU A 207 -1.51 7.22 26.85
N LYS A 208 -1.78 7.67 25.61
CA LYS A 208 -0.74 7.83 24.59
C LYS A 208 0.08 9.09 24.75
N VAL A 209 -0.50 10.14 25.31
CA VAL A 209 0.25 11.33 25.70
C VAL A 209 1.19 10.94 26.85
N GLN A 210 0.73 10.28 27.90
CA GLN A 210 1.62 9.87 29.00
C GLN A 210 2.67 8.82 28.62
N GLU A 211 2.39 7.95 27.64
CA GLU A 211 3.36 6.95 27.15
C GLU A 211 4.50 7.57 26.34
N TYR A 212 4.24 8.68 25.63
CA TYR A 212 5.20 9.27 24.70
C TYR A 212 5.60 10.74 25.02
N PHE A 213 4.97 11.42 25.98
CA PHE A 213 5.16 12.85 26.31
C PHE A 213 5.58 13.10 27.75
#